data_AF-A0A819ZMP1-F1
#
_entry.id   AF-A0A819ZMP1-F1
#
_cell.length_a   1.000
_cell.length_b   1.000
_cell.length_c   1.000
_cell.angle_alpha   90.00
_cell.angle_beta   90.00
_cell.angle_gamma   90.00
#
_symmetry.space_group_name_H-M   'P 1'
#
loop_
_entity.id
_entity.type
_entity.pdbx_description
1 polymer ?
#
loop_
_entity_poly.entity_id
_entity_poly.type
_entity_poly.pdbx_seq_one_letter_code
_entity_poly.pdbx_strand_id
1 'polypeptide(L)'
;MAAASSMEILATIEAIQAAEISLVRISSPILMIFGNIGEILNIIIFVQRTFRNNSCAIYFLAASCVRLIFINFTIFLNDLSIGKLITNSYLRNIL
;
A
#
# COMPACT_ATOMS: atom_id res chain seq x y z
N MET A 1 -7.62 28.75 -28.36
CA MET A 1 -7.33 27.30 -28.58
C MET A 1 -6.49 26.68 -27.46
N ALA A 2 -5.41 27.30 -26.97
CA ALA A 2 -4.58 26.72 -25.89
C ALA A 2 -5.31 26.47 -24.53
N ALA A 3 -6.32 27.28 -24.19
CA ALA A 3 -7.09 27.13 -22.95
C ALA A 3 -8.08 25.94 -22.98
N ALA A 4 -8.52 25.52 -24.16
CA ALA A 4 -9.42 24.37 -24.31
C ALA A 4 -8.66 23.05 -24.12
N SER A 5 -7.45 22.95 -24.68
CA SER A 5 -6.58 21.78 -24.48
C SER A 5 -6.11 21.62 -23.04
N SER A 6 -5.85 22.71 -22.30
CA SER A 6 -5.50 22.62 -20.88
C SER A 6 -6.67 22.14 -20.01
N MET A 7 -7.91 22.46 -20.39
CA MET A 7 -9.10 22.05 -19.64
C MET A 7 -9.39 20.56 -19.81
N GLU A 8 -9.18 20.01 -21.01
CA GLU A 8 -9.26 18.56 -21.28
C GLU A 8 -8.17 17.77 -20.53
N ILE A 9 -6.96 18.32 -20.43
CA ILE A 9 -5.87 17.70 -19.65
C ILE A 9 -6.21 17.68 -18.16
N LEU A 10 -6.81 18.75 -17.62
CA LEU A 10 -7.23 18.76 -16.20
C LEU A 10 -8.33 17.73 -15.93
N ALA A 11 -9.33 17.65 -16.82
CA ALA A 11 -10.42 16.67 -16.68
C ALA A 11 -9.91 15.22 -16.72
N THR A 12 -8.91 14.92 -17.56
CA THR A 12 -8.31 13.58 -17.62
C THR A 12 -7.47 13.25 -16.39
N ILE A 13 -6.74 14.21 -15.82
CA ILE A 13 -6.00 14.03 -14.56
C ILE A 13 -6.94 13.73 -13.40
N GLU A 14 -8.05 14.46 -13.28
CA GLU A 14 -9.04 14.23 -12.22
C GLU A 14 -9.66 12.82 -12.32
N ALA A 15 -9.96 12.36 -13.53
CA ALA A 15 -10.48 11.01 -13.76
C ALA A 15 -9.48 9.92 -13.35
N ILE A 16 -8.19 10.11 -13.64
CA ILE A 16 -7.13 9.18 -13.23
C ILE A 16 -7.02 9.14 -11.70
N GLN A 17 -7.00 10.30 -11.05
CA GLN A 17 -6.91 10.38 -9.58
C GLN A 17 -8.09 9.69 -8.89
N ALA A 18 -9.32 9.85 -9.40
CA ALA A 18 -10.49 9.17 -8.86
C ALA A 18 -10.40 7.64 -9.00
N ALA A 19 -9.86 7.15 -10.13
CA ALA A 19 -9.63 5.73 -10.35
C ALA A 19 -8.55 5.17 -9.40
N GLU A 20 -7.44 5.89 -9.20
CA GLU A 20 -6.37 5.48 -8.29
C GLU A 20 -6.85 5.37 -6.84
N ILE A 21 -7.62 6.35 -6.34
CA ILE A 21 -8.18 6.32 -4.99
C ILE A 21 -9.08 5.09 -4.80
N SER A 22 -9.87 4.75 -5.82
CA SER A 22 -10.76 3.60 -5.77
C SER A 22 -9.98 2.27 -5.74
N LEU A 23 -8.92 2.16 -6.53
CA LEU A 23 -8.03 0.99 -6.54
C LEU A 23 -7.27 0.84 -5.22
N VAL A 24 -6.73 1.92 -4.68
CA VAL A 24 -5.99 1.91 -3.40
C VAL A 24 -6.91 1.51 -2.25
N ARG A 25 -8.15 2.02 -2.24
CA ARG A 25 -9.13 1.72 -1.19
C ARG A 25 -9.52 0.23 -1.14
N ILE A 26 -9.57 -0.44 -2.29
CA ILE A 26 -9.89 -1.87 -2.36
C ILE A 26 -8.64 -2.73 -2.13
N SER A 27 -7.52 -2.35 -2.74
CA SER A 27 -6.29 -3.15 -2.67
C SER A 27 -5.61 -3.09 -1.29
N SER A 28 -5.70 -1.96 -0.57
CA SER A 28 -5.10 -1.78 0.75
C SER A 28 -5.55 -2.84 1.78
N PRO A 29 -6.85 -3.06 2.05
CA PRO A 29 -7.29 -4.08 3.01
C PRO A 29 -6.96 -5.51 2.55
N ILE A 30 -6.98 -5.78 1.23
CA ILE A 30 -6.62 -7.09 0.67
C ILE A 30 -5.13 -7.36 0.92
N LEU A 31 -4.26 -6.41 0.60
CA LEU A 31 -2.82 -6.50 0.85
C LEU A 31 -2.51 -6.59 2.34
N MET A 32 -3.26 -5.90 3.18
CA MET A 32 -3.12 -5.97 4.63
C MET A 32 -3.41 -7.37 5.16
N ILE A 33 -4.52 -7.98 4.74
CA ILE A 33 -4.94 -9.29 5.26
C ILE A 33 -4.07 -10.39 4.64
N PHE A 34 -4.05 -10.49 3.30
CA PHE A 34 -3.35 -11.57 2.62
C PHE A 34 -1.82 -11.44 2.72
N GLY A 35 -1.28 -10.21 2.68
CA GLY A 35 0.15 -9.98 2.81
C GLY A 35 0.69 -10.35 4.19
N ASN A 36 -0.02 -9.95 5.26
CA ASN A 36 0.38 -10.34 6.61
C ASN A 36 0.20 -11.84 6.86
N ILE A 37 -0.93 -12.43 6.47
CA ILE A 37 -1.17 -13.88 6.67
C ILE A 37 -0.13 -14.71 5.91
N GLY A 38 0.14 -14.35 4.64
CA GLY A 38 1.13 -15.05 3.83
C GLY A 38 2.53 -15.01 4.43
N GLU A 39 2.98 -13.84 4.88
CA GLU A 39 4.31 -13.72 5.49
C GLU A 39 4.40 -14.33 6.89
N ILE A 40 3.33 -14.28 7.69
CA ILE A 40 3.28 -14.98 8.99
C ILE A 40 3.39 -16.49 8.78
N LEU A 41 2.67 -17.05 7.80
CA LEU A 41 2.78 -18.48 7.48
C LEU A 41 4.18 -18.86 7.01
N ASN A 42 4.82 -18.03 6.16
CA ASN A 42 6.20 -18.23 5.75
C ASN A 42 7.15 -18.24 6.95
N ILE A 43 7.02 -17.28 7.86
CA ILE A 43 7.82 -17.21 9.09
C ILE A 43 7.61 -18.46 9.93
N ILE A 44 6.37 -18.90 10.15
CA ILE A 44 6.06 -20.11 10.93
C ILE A 44 6.73 -21.35 10.32
N ILE A 45 6.68 -21.51 9.00
CA ILE A 45 7.29 -22.65 8.30
C ILE A 45 8.82 -22.60 8.43
N PHE A 46 9.44 -21.45 8.15
CA PHE A 46 10.90 -21.33 8.14
C PHE A 46 11.52 -21.29 9.56
N VAL A 47 10.75 -20.97 10.60
CA VAL A 47 11.20 -21.04 12.00
C VAL A 47 11.30 -22.48 12.51
N GLN A 48 10.64 -23.46 11.86
CA GLN A 48 10.72 -24.86 12.27
C GLN A 48 12.15 -25.39 12.27
N ARG A 49 12.51 -26.16 13.31
CA ARG A 49 13.87 -26.71 13.53
C ARG A 49 14.47 -27.40 12.30
N THR A 50 13.63 -28.04 11.48
CA THR A 50 14.01 -28.78 10.27
C THR A 50 14.65 -27.88 9.21
N PHE A 51 14.21 -26.62 9.06
CA PHE A 51 14.69 -25.72 8.01
C PHE A 51 15.84 -24.80 8.45
N ARG A 52 16.09 -24.66 9.75
CA ARG A 52 17.08 -23.72 10.31
C ARG A 52 18.55 -24.08 10.01
N ASN A 53 18.85 -25.29 9.56
CA ASN A 53 20.20 -25.67 9.14
C ASN A 53 20.52 -25.29 7.68
N ASN A 54 19.53 -24.82 6.92
CA ASN A 54 19.75 -24.39 5.54
C ASN A 54 19.94 -22.86 5.50
N SER A 55 21.11 -22.41 5.05
CA SER A 55 21.41 -20.98 4.89
C SER A 55 20.37 -20.25 4.03
N CYS A 56 19.84 -20.92 2.99
CA CYS A 56 18.79 -20.37 2.13
C CYS A 56 17.50 -20.06 2.91
N ALA A 57 17.09 -20.96 3.81
CA ALA A 57 15.87 -20.78 4.60
C ALA A 57 15.99 -19.59 5.57
N ILE A 58 17.18 -19.32 6.09
CA ILE A 58 17.43 -18.16 6.97
C ILE A 58 17.31 -16.84 6.17
N TYR A 59 17.82 -16.79 4.93
CA TYR A 59 17.64 -15.62 4.07
C TYR A 59 16.17 -15.40 3.69
N PHE A 60 15.43 -16.48 3.40
CA PHE A 60 14.00 -16.39 3.14
C PHE A 60 13.22 -15.90 4.37
N LEU A 61 13.57 -16.39 5.56
CA LEU A 61 12.98 -15.92 6.82
C LEU A 61 13.24 -14.43 7.04
N ALA A 62 14.49 -13.98 6.86
CA ALA A 62 14.84 -12.57 6.99
C ALA A 62 14.11 -11.70 5.96
N ALA A 63 14.00 -12.16 4.71
CA ALA A 63 13.26 -11.48 3.66
C ALA A 63 11.75 -11.37 3.98
N SER A 64 11.15 -12.43 4.52
CA SER A 64 9.75 -12.43 4.98
C SER A 64 9.52 -11.42 6.10
N CYS A 65 10.44 -11.32 7.07
CA CYS A 65 10.35 -10.30 8.12
C CYS A 65 10.42 -8.87 7.55
N VAL A 66 11.34 -8.62 6.62
CA VAL A 66 11.47 -7.29 5.97
C VAL A 66 10.22 -6.95 5.17
N ARG A 67 9.66 -7.91 4.41
CA ARG A 67 8.42 -7.71 3.65
C ARG A 67 7.24 -7.41 4.56
N LEU A 68 7.13 -8.09 5.70
CA LEU A 68 6.08 -7.84 6.69
C LEU A 68 6.16 -6.39 7.23
N ILE A 69 7.36 -5.94 7.61
CA ILE A 69 7.57 -4.55 8.06
C ILE A 69 7.23 -3.56 6.93
N PHE A 70 7.69 -3.84 5.70
CA PHE A 70 7.48 -2.97 4.55
C PHE A 70 6.00 -2.82 4.18
N ILE A 71 5.24 -3.92 4.18
CA ILE A 71 3.79 -3.90 3.91
C ILE A 71 3.07 -3.05 4.96
N ASN A 72 3.35 -3.27 6.24
CA ASN A 72 2.69 -2.50 7.31
C ASN A 72 3.07 -1.01 7.27
N PHE A 73 4.32 -0.68 6.98
CA PHE A 73 4.75 0.72 6.86
C PHE A 73 4.14 1.41 5.64
N THR A 74 4.05 0.71 4.51
CA THR A 74 3.44 1.24 3.28
C THR A 74 1.95 1.51 3.46
N ILE A 75 1.22 0.62 4.12
CA ILE A 75 -0.20 0.81 4.42
C ILE A 75 -0.37 2.01 5.37
N PHE A 76 0.43 2.07 6.43
CA PHE A 76 0.40 3.18 7.39
C PHE A 76 0.63 4.55 6.72
N LEU A 77 1.61 4.65 5.80
CA LEU A 77 1.86 5.88 5.06
C LEU A 77 0.73 6.25 4.10
N ASN A 78 0.10 5.27 3.44
CA ASN A 78 -1.04 5.50 2.56
C ASN A 78 -2.26 6.00 3.34
N ASP A 79 -2.58 5.38 4.47
CA ASP A 79 -3.67 5.82 5.34
C ASP A 79 -3.44 7.23 5.88
N LEU A 80 -2.18 7.56 6.23
CA LEU A 80 -1.81 8.92 6.65
C LEU A 80 -1.94 9.95 5.52
N SER A 81 -1.61 9.58 4.28
CA SER A 81 -1.75 10.43 3.10
C SER A 81 -3.21 10.73 2.78
N ILE A 82 -4.08 9.71 2.86
CA ILE A 82 -5.53 9.85 2.69
C ILE A 82 -6.11 10.77 3.77
N GLY A 83 -5.67 10.62 5.03
CA GLY A 83 -6.06 11.51 6.13
C GLY A 83 -5.78 12.98 5.83
N LYS A 84 -4.61 13.30 5.27
CA LYS A 84 -4.26 14.68 4.88
C LYS A 84 -5.15 15.23 3.76
N LEU A 85 -5.51 14.41 2.77
CA LEU A 85 -6.39 14.81 1.67
C LEU A 85 -7.83 15.08 2.14
N ILE A 86 -8.33 14.29 3.10
CA ILE A 86 -9.66 14.47 3.69
C ILE A 86 -9.70 15.77 4.51
N THR A 87 -8.68 16.02 5.35
CA THR A 87 -8.59 17.27 6.12
C THR A 87 -8.49 18.49 5.20
N ASN A 88 -7.70 18.43 4.13
CA ASN A 88 -7.58 19.53 3.17
C ASN A 88 -8.90 19.83 2.44
N SER A 89 -9.64 18.80 2.05
CA SER A 89 -10.96 18.92 1.41
C SER A 89 -12.03 19.52 2.33
N TYR A 90 -11.95 19.22 3.62
CA TYR A 90 -12.85 19.79 4.63
C TYR A 90 -12.56 21.28 4.88
N LEU A 91 -11.28 21.65 4.92
CA LEU A 91 -10.84 23.03 5.14
C LEU A 91 -11.19 23.94 3.94
N ARG A 92 -11.14 23.41 2.72
CA ARG A 92 -11.61 24.10 1.49
C ARG A 92 -13.13 24.26 1.41
N ASN A 93 -13.91 23.43 2.10
CA ASN A 93 -15.37 23.59 2.13
C ASN A 93 -15.84 24.64 3.16
N ILE A 94 -14.98 25.04 4.09
CA ILE A 94 -15.29 26.01 5.17
C ILE A 94 -14.83 27.43 4.81
N LEU A 95 -13.80 27.58 3.98
CA LEU A 95 -13.23 28.85 3.50
C LEU A 95 -13.73 29.18 2.09
#